data_AF-A0A443HMN3-F1
#
_entry.id   AF-A0A443HMN3-F1
#
_cell.length_a   1.000
_cell.length_b   1.000
_cell.length_c   1.000
_cell.angle_alpha   90.00
_cell.angle_beta   90.00
_cell.angle_gamma   90.00
#
_symmetry.space_group_name_H-M   'P 1'
#
loop_
_entity.id
_entity.type
_entity.pdbx_description
1 polymer ?
#
loop_
_entity_poly.entity_id
_entity_poly.type
_entity_poly.pdbx_seq_one_letter_code
_entity_poly.pdbx_strand_id
1 'polypeptide(L)'
;MNLLDLPNEILALLPCYIDNIESFTNMASSCRRLRDNFAKASPRTILQLAAGSAPTFFSPHPHFLVMATARQVSDWAIKSTENIRLFREVLQGGIDSLYDFCIHSEEVKAGLTMDDIRRLHLSRFSIINPFADQIDKMAGEQWYREPDFWDGGVSEPETLNTDSNRAAFQIIIYGELFGSSMRAFLEPDKQLPYFDLDARLDYFKYCVPDCMCRSYAGMEVLPVGPYADREKLQEEDQVALQHILTCRRWRRMWAYGMEKIGDHFLGDSAWSYEDRGEDEPWRQKLYQNALQTQGLEGMQLVTLPSERISKDYREKVIKIRQQIQSLRRPLPSRNIGTRLQASVSEAPDPGQEAYVCMASYWPGV
;
A
#
# COMPACT_ATOMS: atom_id res chain seq x y z
N MET A 1 6.34 24.32 -43.37
CA MET A 1 6.96 24.54 -42.05
C MET A 1 7.19 23.16 -41.45
N ASN A 2 8.45 22.75 -41.27
CA ASN A 2 8.77 21.45 -40.70
C ASN A 2 8.71 21.54 -39.16
N LEU A 3 8.36 20.46 -38.48
CA LEU A 3 8.36 20.38 -37.02
C LEU A 3 9.72 20.78 -36.45
N LEU A 4 10.80 20.37 -37.13
CA LEU A 4 12.17 20.69 -36.73
C LEU A 4 12.56 22.16 -37.00
N ASP A 5 11.73 22.96 -37.65
CA ASP A 5 11.99 24.39 -37.81
C ASP A 5 11.53 25.20 -36.58
N LEU A 6 10.76 24.59 -35.67
CA LEU A 6 10.25 25.24 -34.47
C LEU A 6 11.36 25.53 -33.45
N PRO A 7 11.24 26.59 -32.63
CA PRO A 7 12.14 26.83 -31.49
C PRO A 7 12.11 25.68 -30.47
N ASN A 8 13.21 25.51 -29.74
CA ASN A 8 13.32 24.44 -28.72
C ASN A 8 12.28 24.59 -27.61
N GLU A 9 11.91 25.83 -27.28
CA GLU A 9 10.89 26.16 -26.29
C GLU A 9 9.53 25.59 -26.70
N ILE A 10 9.18 25.67 -27.98
CA ILE A 10 7.94 25.10 -28.52
C ILE A 10 8.04 23.57 -28.56
N LEU A 11 9.18 23.02 -28.99
CA LEU A 11 9.40 21.58 -29.01
C LEU A 11 9.33 20.95 -27.61
N ALA A 12 9.77 21.65 -26.57
CA ALA A 12 9.73 21.20 -25.19
C ALA A 12 8.31 21.19 -24.59
N LEU A 13 7.34 21.90 -25.21
CA LEU A 13 5.93 21.87 -24.81
C LEU A 13 5.16 20.71 -25.45
N LEU A 14 5.67 20.11 -26.53
CA LEU A 14 5.00 19.02 -27.25
C LEU A 14 4.61 17.84 -26.35
N PRO A 15 5.41 17.39 -25.36
CA PRO A 15 5.04 16.30 -24.47
C PRO A 15 3.67 16.46 -23.80
N CYS A 16 3.22 17.68 -23.52
CA CYS A 16 1.92 17.96 -22.91
C CYS A 16 0.71 17.68 -23.83
N TYR A 17 0.95 17.49 -25.13
CA TYR A 17 -0.06 17.26 -26.15
C TYR A 17 0.02 15.85 -26.76
N ILE A 18 0.86 14.99 -26.17
CA ILE A 18 0.98 13.58 -26.56
C ILE A 18 -0.03 12.78 -25.74
N ASP A 19 -0.61 11.77 -26.36
CA ASP A 19 -1.66 10.94 -25.79
C ASP A 19 -1.14 10.01 -24.69
N ASN A 20 0.02 9.38 -24.88
CA ASN A 20 0.52 8.34 -23.98
C ASN A 20 2.06 8.20 -23.98
N ILE A 21 2.59 7.40 -23.05
CA ILE A 21 4.03 7.24 -22.83
C ILE A 21 4.73 6.50 -23.98
N GLU A 22 4.01 5.67 -24.72
CA GLU A 22 4.54 4.93 -25.86
C GLU A 22 4.78 5.87 -27.03
N SER A 23 3.77 6.66 -27.41
CA SER A 23 3.88 7.73 -28.42
C SER A 23 4.99 8.71 -28.06
N PHE A 24 5.09 9.10 -26.77
CA PHE A 24 6.16 9.96 -26.27
C PHE A 24 7.54 9.33 -26.52
N THR A 25 7.71 8.05 -26.19
CA THR A 25 8.98 7.33 -26.35
C THR A 25 9.34 7.15 -27.83
N ASN A 26 8.36 6.85 -28.68
CA ASN A 26 8.54 6.73 -30.13
C ASN A 26 8.97 8.06 -30.76
N MET A 27 8.31 9.17 -30.39
CA MET A 27 8.67 10.51 -30.84
C MET A 27 10.06 10.92 -30.36
N ALA A 28 10.38 10.71 -29.08
CA ALA A 28 11.72 11.00 -28.53
C ALA A 28 12.82 10.15 -29.20
N SER A 29 12.48 8.97 -29.71
CA SER A 29 13.43 8.07 -30.36
C SER A 29 13.68 8.42 -31.83
N SER A 30 12.82 9.22 -32.45
CA SER A 30 12.88 9.55 -33.89
C SER A 30 14.09 10.42 -34.29
N CYS A 31 14.48 11.40 -33.46
CA CYS A 31 15.66 12.23 -33.72
C CYS A 31 16.27 12.80 -32.42
N ARG A 32 17.55 13.18 -32.47
CA ARG A 32 18.27 13.72 -31.31
C ARG A 32 17.63 14.99 -30.75
N ARG A 33 17.17 15.89 -31.62
CA ARG A 33 16.59 17.16 -31.19
C ARG A 33 15.28 16.98 -30.40
N LEU A 34 14.41 16.06 -30.83
CA LEU A 34 13.21 15.72 -30.08
C LEU A 34 13.57 15.01 -28.77
N ARG A 35 14.53 14.08 -28.80
CA ARG A 35 15.04 13.43 -27.59
C ARG A 35 15.49 14.43 -26.53
N ASP A 36 16.31 15.41 -26.92
CA ASP A 36 16.89 16.38 -26.00
C ASP A 36 15.84 17.35 -25.42
N ASN A 37 14.80 17.67 -26.19
CA ASN A 37 13.71 18.50 -25.70
C ASN A 37 12.70 17.70 -24.85
N PHE A 38 12.39 16.46 -25.23
CA PHE A 38 11.46 15.60 -24.49
C PHE A 38 12.05 15.13 -23.16
N ALA A 39 13.38 15.01 -23.07
CA ALA A 39 14.07 14.75 -21.80
C ALA A 39 13.81 15.83 -20.72
N LYS A 40 13.31 17.01 -21.11
CA LYS A 40 12.93 18.10 -20.20
C LYS A 40 11.46 18.06 -19.78
N ALA A 41 10.69 17.06 -20.21
CA ALA A 41 9.31 16.90 -19.82
C ALA A 41 9.19 16.87 -18.29
N SER A 42 8.20 17.59 -17.76
CA SER A 42 8.00 17.65 -16.31
C SER A 42 7.56 16.28 -15.76
N PRO A 43 7.84 15.97 -14.48
CA PRO A 43 7.37 14.73 -13.88
C PRO A 43 5.83 14.57 -13.95
N ARG A 44 5.08 15.67 -13.88
CA ARG A 44 3.62 15.67 -14.04
C ARG A 44 3.20 15.24 -15.44
N THR A 45 3.88 15.76 -16.47
CA THR A 45 3.62 15.38 -17.87
C THR A 45 3.88 13.88 -18.08
N ILE A 46 4.97 13.35 -17.53
CA ILE A 46 5.27 11.91 -17.62
C ILE A 46 4.23 11.07 -16.89
N LEU A 47 3.75 11.50 -15.71
CA LEU A 47 2.66 10.83 -15.01
C LEU A 47 1.36 10.83 -15.82
N GLN A 48 1.00 11.95 -16.46
CA GLN A 48 -0.18 12.04 -17.33
C GLN A 48 -0.05 11.12 -18.56
N LEU A 49 1.13 11.06 -19.17
CA LEU A 49 1.40 10.13 -20.28
C LEU A 49 1.33 8.67 -19.83
N ALA A 50 1.77 8.36 -18.60
CA ALA A 50 1.64 7.04 -18.01
C ALA A 50 0.15 6.69 -17.77
N ALA A 51 -0.64 7.62 -17.23
CA ALA A 51 -2.09 7.49 -17.09
C ALA A 51 -2.78 7.23 -18.44
N GLY A 52 -2.39 7.95 -19.50
CA GLY A 52 -2.88 7.72 -20.88
C GLY A 52 -2.52 6.35 -21.47
N SER A 53 -1.64 5.60 -20.83
CA SER A 53 -1.23 4.23 -21.22
C SER A 53 -1.87 3.14 -20.36
N ALA A 54 -2.67 3.51 -19.36
CA ALA A 54 -3.46 2.58 -18.57
C ALA A 54 -4.72 2.15 -19.36
N PRO A 55 -5.20 0.91 -19.20
CA PRO A 55 -4.69 -0.13 -18.30
C PRO A 55 -3.53 -0.96 -18.89
N THR A 56 -3.20 -0.80 -20.17
CA THR A 56 -2.31 -1.72 -20.90
C THR A 56 -0.93 -1.90 -20.26
N PHE A 57 -0.24 -0.80 -19.95
CA PHE A 57 1.11 -0.87 -19.36
C PHE A 57 1.10 -0.79 -17.83
N PHE A 58 0.13 -0.06 -17.27
CA PHE A 58 0.03 0.23 -15.84
C PHE A 58 -1.16 -0.47 -15.20
N SER A 59 -1.14 -1.80 -15.31
CA SER A 59 -2.12 -2.71 -14.69
C SER A 59 -1.59 -3.32 -13.38
N PRO A 60 -2.45 -3.59 -12.38
CA PRO A 60 -3.90 -3.37 -12.38
C PRO A 60 -4.23 -1.88 -12.22
N HIS A 61 -5.13 -1.40 -13.07
CA HIS A 61 -5.65 -0.04 -13.00
C HIS A 61 -6.81 0.02 -11.99
N PRO A 62 -6.93 1.08 -11.16
CA PRO A 62 -6.04 2.25 -11.05
C PRO A 62 -4.83 2.06 -10.11
N HIS A 63 -4.80 0.95 -9.39
CA HIS A 63 -3.90 0.67 -8.26
C HIS A 63 -2.40 0.89 -8.56
N PHE A 64 -1.91 0.54 -9.75
CA PHE A 64 -0.49 0.67 -10.07
C PHE A 64 0.00 2.11 -9.97
N LEU A 65 -0.71 3.06 -10.57
CA LEU A 65 -0.31 4.46 -10.57
C LEU A 65 -0.57 5.12 -9.22
N VAL A 66 -1.65 4.74 -8.52
CA VAL A 66 -1.87 5.16 -7.13
C VAL A 66 -0.70 4.75 -6.25
N MET A 67 -0.25 3.50 -6.34
CA MET A 67 0.91 3.00 -5.59
C MET A 67 2.18 3.79 -5.90
N ALA A 68 2.41 4.12 -7.18
CA ALA A 68 3.59 4.86 -7.61
C ALA A 68 3.66 6.29 -7.05
N THR A 69 2.51 6.92 -6.79
CA THR A 69 2.43 8.34 -6.35
C THR A 69 1.95 8.52 -4.91
N ALA A 70 1.47 7.46 -4.25
CA ALA A 70 0.88 7.50 -2.90
C ALA A 70 1.78 8.20 -1.87
N ARG A 71 3.10 7.97 -1.91
CA ARG A 71 4.04 8.65 -1.00
C ARG A 71 4.02 10.16 -1.15
N GLN A 72 3.97 10.66 -2.39
CA GLN A 72 3.92 12.11 -2.68
C GLN A 72 2.62 12.72 -2.17
N VAL A 73 1.50 12.00 -2.31
CA VAL A 73 0.20 12.40 -1.75
C VAL A 73 0.25 12.44 -0.22
N SER A 74 0.80 11.41 0.42
CA SER A 74 1.02 11.37 1.88
C SER A 74 1.83 12.57 2.36
N ASP A 75 2.97 12.82 1.73
CA ASP A 75 3.90 13.88 2.12
C ASP A 75 3.29 15.27 1.92
N TRP A 76 2.34 15.41 0.98
CA TRP A 76 1.53 16.62 0.84
C TRP A 76 0.44 16.72 1.91
N ALA A 77 -0.31 15.64 2.13
CA ALA A 77 -1.48 15.61 2.99
C ALA A 77 -1.11 15.89 4.46
N ILE A 78 -0.01 15.32 4.93
CA ILE A 78 0.42 15.40 6.33
C ILE A 78 0.91 16.80 6.78
N LYS A 79 1.08 17.75 5.84
CA LYS A 79 1.65 19.08 6.11
C LYS A 79 0.69 20.02 6.84
N SER A 80 -0.63 19.81 6.74
CA SER A 80 -1.62 20.69 7.38
C SER A 80 -2.93 19.95 7.66
N THR A 81 -3.67 20.40 8.66
CA THR A 81 -5.00 19.83 8.98
C THR A 81 -5.98 19.98 7.81
N GLU A 82 -5.89 21.07 7.05
CA GLU A 82 -6.74 21.29 5.88
C GLU A 82 -6.44 20.28 4.77
N ASN A 83 -5.15 20.00 4.53
CA ASN A 83 -4.75 19.00 3.55
C ASN A 83 -5.19 17.58 3.99
N ILE A 84 -5.12 17.27 5.28
CA ILE A 84 -5.66 16.02 5.82
C ILE A 84 -7.17 15.94 5.58
N ARG A 85 -7.92 17.02 5.80
CA ARG A 85 -9.37 17.04 5.54
C ARG A 85 -9.66 16.73 4.06
N LEU A 86 -9.00 17.44 3.15
CA LEU A 86 -9.15 17.22 1.71
C LEU A 86 -8.74 15.79 1.30
N PHE A 87 -7.65 15.27 1.87
CA PHE A 87 -7.22 13.89 1.63
C PHE A 87 -8.29 12.89 2.06
N ARG A 88 -8.92 13.08 3.22
CA ARG A 88 -10.02 12.21 3.68
C ARG A 88 -11.26 12.31 2.79
N GLU A 89 -11.62 13.51 2.32
CA GLU A 89 -12.69 13.70 1.33
C GLU A 89 -12.38 12.95 0.02
N VAL A 90 -11.12 12.95 -0.43
CA VAL A 90 -10.67 12.17 -1.60
C VAL A 90 -10.81 10.67 -1.34
N LEU A 91 -10.36 10.17 -0.17
CA LEU A 91 -10.50 8.76 0.19
C LEU A 91 -11.97 8.31 0.16
N GLN A 92 -12.89 9.16 0.63
CA GLN A 92 -14.33 8.87 0.62
C GLN A 92 -14.91 8.59 -0.77
N GLY A 93 -14.29 9.14 -1.83
CA GLY A 93 -14.64 8.81 -3.21
C GLY A 93 -14.13 7.45 -3.70
N GLY A 94 -13.34 6.74 -2.90
CA GLY A 94 -12.77 5.44 -3.20
C GLY A 94 -11.45 5.49 -3.96
N ILE A 95 -10.99 4.32 -4.43
CA ILE A 95 -9.69 4.19 -5.10
C ILE A 95 -9.61 5.00 -6.41
N ASP A 96 -10.73 5.14 -7.14
CA ASP A 96 -10.79 5.93 -8.37
C ASP A 96 -10.65 7.43 -8.09
N SER A 97 -11.30 7.93 -7.03
CA SER A 97 -11.12 9.32 -6.58
C SER A 97 -9.68 9.58 -6.13
N LEU A 98 -9.06 8.64 -5.41
CA LEU A 98 -7.64 8.73 -5.05
C LEU A 98 -6.74 8.73 -6.29
N TYR A 99 -7.05 7.94 -7.30
CA TYR A 99 -6.36 7.95 -8.58
C TYR A 99 -6.47 9.28 -9.30
N ASP A 100 -7.69 9.79 -9.47
CA ASP A 100 -7.93 11.09 -10.12
C ASP A 100 -7.18 12.20 -9.38
N PHE A 101 -7.19 12.17 -8.04
CA PHE A 101 -6.43 13.10 -7.23
C PHE A 101 -4.91 12.97 -7.47
N CYS A 102 -4.37 11.75 -7.55
CA CYS A 102 -2.96 11.52 -7.86
C CYS A 102 -2.55 12.10 -9.22
N ILE A 103 -3.38 11.95 -10.26
CA ILE A 103 -3.03 12.35 -11.62
C ILE A 103 -3.32 13.83 -11.89
N HIS A 104 -4.42 14.35 -11.37
CA HIS A 104 -4.99 15.64 -11.81
C HIS A 104 -4.88 16.77 -10.78
N SER A 105 -4.66 16.50 -9.49
CA SER A 105 -4.56 17.54 -8.46
C SER A 105 -3.41 18.52 -8.74
N GLU A 106 -3.72 19.82 -8.75
CA GLU A 106 -2.72 20.90 -8.80
C GLU A 106 -2.11 21.20 -7.42
N GLU A 107 -2.75 20.73 -6.35
CA GLU A 107 -2.30 20.88 -4.97
C GLU A 107 -1.12 19.95 -4.65
N VAL A 108 -1.22 18.67 -5.01
CA VAL A 108 -0.16 17.67 -4.73
C VAL A 108 1.02 17.83 -5.68
N LYS A 109 0.74 18.15 -6.96
CA LYS A 109 1.73 18.17 -8.04
C LYS A 109 2.54 16.88 -8.13
N ALA A 110 1.88 15.74 -7.93
CA ALA A 110 2.52 14.45 -8.08
C ALA A 110 3.07 14.28 -9.50
N GLY A 111 4.15 13.50 -9.62
CA GLY A 111 4.79 13.23 -10.89
C GLY A 111 5.68 12.01 -10.86
N LEU A 112 6.06 11.54 -12.05
CA LEU A 112 6.99 10.44 -12.24
C LEU A 112 8.09 10.88 -13.20
N THR A 113 9.32 10.46 -12.96
CA THR A 113 10.38 10.62 -13.97
C THR A 113 10.44 9.38 -14.87
N MET A 114 11.13 9.46 -16.01
CA MET A 114 11.39 8.26 -16.83
C MET A 114 12.22 7.21 -16.07
N ASP A 115 13.05 7.63 -15.12
CA ASP A 115 13.79 6.71 -14.26
C ASP A 115 12.87 6.03 -13.24
N ASP A 116 11.84 6.73 -12.74
CA ASP A 116 10.79 6.10 -11.95
C ASP A 116 10.03 5.05 -12.74
N ILE A 117 9.65 5.34 -13.99
CA ILE A 117 8.97 4.36 -14.85
C ILE A 117 9.84 3.10 -15.04
N ARG A 118 11.13 3.26 -15.30
CA ARG A 118 12.07 2.13 -15.42
C ARG A 118 12.20 1.36 -14.11
N ARG A 119 12.35 2.07 -12.98
CA ARG A 119 12.45 1.46 -11.65
C ARG A 119 11.19 0.67 -11.31
N LEU A 120 10.01 1.24 -11.51
CA LEU A 120 8.71 0.60 -11.26
C LEU A 120 8.51 -0.62 -12.17
N HIS A 121 8.91 -0.54 -13.44
CA HIS A 121 8.88 -1.68 -14.35
C HIS A 121 9.76 -2.83 -13.86
N LEU A 122 10.99 -2.54 -13.40
CA LEU A 122 11.87 -3.57 -12.81
C LEU A 122 11.29 -4.15 -11.52
N SER A 123 10.79 -3.28 -10.63
CA SER A 123 10.13 -3.68 -9.38
C SER A 123 8.92 -4.58 -9.62
N ARG A 124 8.23 -4.44 -10.76
CA ARG A 124 7.12 -5.31 -11.12
C ARG A 124 7.53 -6.79 -11.12
N PHE A 125 8.66 -7.10 -11.73
CA PHE A 125 9.14 -8.48 -11.85
C PHE A 125 9.90 -8.97 -10.62
N SER A 126 10.62 -8.07 -9.94
CA SER A 126 11.47 -8.45 -8.81
C SER A 126 10.75 -8.46 -7.46
N ILE A 127 9.72 -7.63 -7.29
CA ILE A 127 9.04 -7.42 -6.00
C ILE A 127 7.54 -7.63 -6.14
N ILE A 128 6.84 -6.89 -7.01
CA ILE A 128 5.37 -6.85 -7.01
C ILE A 128 4.78 -8.21 -7.40
N ASN A 129 5.18 -8.79 -8.53
CA ASN A 129 4.65 -10.08 -8.98
C ASN A 129 4.99 -11.22 -8.00
N PRO A 130 6.25 -11.35 -7.49
CA PRO A 130 6.54 -12.32 -6.44
C PRO A 130 5.71 -12.10 -5.17
N PHE A 131 5.46 -10.85 -4.78
CA PHE A 131 4.63 -10.56 -3.62
C PHE A 131 3.16 -10.95 -3.83
N ALA A 132 2.59 -10.63 -5.00
CA ALA A 132 1.26 -11.07 -5.38
C ALA A 132 1.16 -12.61 -5.43
N ASP A 133 2.19 -13.32 -5.90
CA ASP A 133 2.26 -14.79 -5.86
C ASP A 133 2.27 -15.34 -4.42
N GLN A 134 2.93 -14.68 -3.47
CA GLN A 134 2.83 -15.05 -2.06
C GLN A 134 1.41 -14.87 -1.52
N ILE A 135 0.73 -13.78 -1.90
CA ILE A 135 -0.67 -13.52 -1.51
C ILE A 135 -1.63 -14.53 -2.14
N ASP A 136 -1.40 -14.92 -3.39
CA ASP A 136 -2.20 -15.92 -4.09
C ASP A 136 -2.20 -17.27 -3.36
N LYS A 137 -1.08 -17.60 -2.69
CA LYS A 137 -0.90 -18.77 -1.82
C LYS A 137 -1.49 -18.61 -0.41
N MET A 138 -2.14 -17.49 -0.11
CA MET A 138 -2.80 -17.20 1.16
C MET A 138 -4.32 -17.04 1.01
N ALA A 139 -4.79 -16.42 -0.07
CA ALA A 139 -6.22 -16.12 -0.26
C ALA A 139 -6.64 -16.05 -1.74
N GLY A 140 -5.82 -16.55 -2.67
CA GLY A 140 -6.10 -16.50 -4.11
C GLY A 140 -6.40 -17.87 -4.73
N GLU A 141 -6.27 -17.95 -6.05
CA GLU A 141 -6.58 -19.16 -6.81
C GLU A 141 -5.59 -20.30 -6.51
N GLN A 142 -4.30 -19.99 -6.31
CA GLN A 142 -3.31 -21.01 -5.93
C GLN A 142 -3.63 -21.63 -4.57
N TRP A 143 -4.14 -20.84 -3.62
CA TRP A 143 -4.53 -21.33 -2.30
C TRP A 143 -5.60 -22.43 -2.38
N TYR A 144 -6.67 -22.19 -3.15
CA TYR A 144 -7.74 -23.17 -3.34
C TYR A 144 -7.34 -24.44 -4.09
N ARG A 145 -6.26 -24.38 -4.88
CA ARG A 145 -5.78 -25.52 -5.67
C ARG A 145 -4.87 -26.45 -4.87
N GLU A 146 -4.57 -26.15 -3.61
CA GLU A 146 -3.75 -27.01 -2.76
C GLU A 146 -4.45 -28.38 -2.55
N PRO A 147 -3.76 -29.51 -2.74
CA PRO A 147 -4.32 -30.83 -2.47
C PRO A 147 -4.82 -30.96 -1.04
N ASP A 148 -5.90 -31.71 -0.82
CA ASP A 148 -6.48 -31.97 0.50
C ASP A 148 -6.80 -30.67 1.27
N PHE A 149 -7.21 -29.60 0.57
CA PHE A 149 -7.47 -28.27 1.14
C PHE A 149 -8.34 -28.32 2.40
N TRP A 150 -9.47 -29.02 2.35
CA TRP A 150 -10.38 -29.17 3.50
C TRP A 150 -9.94 -30.27 4.49
N ASP A 151 -8.99 -31.12 4.09
CA ASP A 151 -8.57 -32.34 4.79
C ASP A 151 -7.14 -32.22 5.38
N GLY A 152 -6.67 -30.98 5.63
CA GLY A 152 -5.41 -30.70 6.31
C GLY A 152 -4.21 -30.40 5.41
N GLY A 153 -4.41 -30.28 4.10
CA GLY A 153 -3.40 -29.81 3.14
C GLY A 153 -2.99 -28.35 3.36
N VAL A 154 -3.86 -27.55 4.00
CA VAL A 154 -3.58 -26.18 4.39
C VAL A 154 -3.76 -25.94 5.89
N SER A 155 -3.02 -24.97 6.44
CA SER A 155 -3.04 -24.68 7.87
C SER A 155 -4.31 -23.99 8.36
N GLU A 156 -4.98 -23.24 7.49
CA GLU A 156 -6.09 -22.34 7.82
C GLU A 156 -7.08 -22.30 6.63
N PRO A 157 -7.77 -23.42 6.31
CA PRO A 157 -8.69 -23.45 5.18
C PRO A 157 -9.82 -22.45 5.39
N GLU A 158 -10.06 -21.60 4.39
CA GLU A 158 -11.08 -20.55 4.43
C GLU A 158 -11.66 -20.38 3.01
N THR A 159 -12.95 -20.04 2.91
CA THR A 159 -13.58 -19.73 1.61
C THR A 159 -13.34 -18.28 1.22
N LEU A 160 -12.08 -17.90 0.94
CA LEU A 160 -11.71 -16.55 0.47
C LEU A 160 -11.21 -16.58 -0.97
N ASN A 161 -11.83 -15.77 -1.84
CA ASN A 161 -11.36 -15.54 -3.20
C ASN A 161 -11.04 -14.05 -3.38
N THR A 162 -9.77 -13.70 -3.55
CA THR A 162 -9.35 -12.33 -3.87
C THR A 162 -8.46 -12.27 -5.10
N ASP A 163 -8.51 -11.14 -5.81
CA ASP A 163 -7.49 -10.80 -6.80
C ASP A 163 -6.18 -10.49 -6.04
N SER A 164 -5.24 -11.43 -6.12
CA SER A 164 -3.96 -11.34 -5.43
C SER A 164 -3.12 -10.13 -5.83
N ASN A 165 -3.24 -9.66 -7.08
CA ASN A 165 -2.59 -8.42 -7.50
C ASN A 165 -3.26 -7.24 -6.79
N ARG A 166 -4.59 -7.13 -6.86
CA ARG A 166 -5.32 -6.04 -6.20
C ARG A 166 -4.98 -5.95 -4.71
N ALA A 167 -5.01 -7.06 -3.99
CA ALA A 167 -4.63 -7.13 -2.58
C ALA A 167 -3.16 -6.71 -2.36
N ALA A 168 -2.23 -7.16 -3.21
CA ALA A 168 -0.82 -6.74 -3.15
C ALA A 168 -0.68 -5.21 -3.26
N PHE A 169 -1.36 -4.59 -4.22
CA PHE A 169 -1.31 -3.15 -4.38
C PHE A 169 -1.98 -2.42 -3.23
N GLN A 170 -3.12 -2.88 -2.70
CA GLN A 170 -3.77 -2.27 -1.54
C GLN A 170 -2.83 -2.23 -0.32
N ILE A 171 -2.12 -3.33 -0.05
CA ILE A 171 -1.12 -3.39 1.04
C ILE A 171 0.01 -2.39 0.81
N ILE A 172 0.54 -2.32 -0.41
CA ILE A 172 1.65 -1.42 -0.75
C ILE A 172 1.19 0.05 -0.69
N ILE A 173 0.03 0.38 -1.25
CA ILE A 173 -0.56 1.73 -1.23
C ILE A 173 -0.74 2.20 0.21
N TYR A 174 -1.30 1.35 1.08
CA TYR A 174 -1.42 1.66 2.50
C TYR A 174 -0.06 2.02 3.11
N GLY A 175 0.98 1.23 2.84
CA GLY A 175 2.34 1.53 3.33
C GLY A 175 2.91 2.84 2.76
N GLU A 176 2.67 3.11 1.49
CA GLU A 176 3.09 4.37 0.86
C GLU A 176 2.36 5.59 1.44
N LEU A 177 1.09 5.45 1.80
CA LEU A 177 0.29 6.52 2.41
C LEU A 177 0.66 6.77 3.88
N PHE A 178 0.84 5.71 4.69
CA PHE A 178 0.88 5.86 6.15
C PHE A 178 2.24 5.58 6.80
N GLY A 179 3.26 5.21 6.02
CA GLY A 179 4.62 5.00 6.53
C GLY A 179 5.25 6.22 7.23
N SER A 180 4.88 7.43 6.84
CA SER A 180 5.27 8.68 7.51
C SER A 180 4.73 8.75 8.95
N SER A 181 3.52 8.26 9.17
CA SER A 181 2.89 8.19 10.50
C SER A 181 3.60 7.19 11.39
N MET A 182 3.93 6.01 10.86
CA MET A 182 4.73 5.03 11.60
C MET A 182 6.05 5.62 12.08
N ARG A 183 6.74 6.38 11.22
CA ARG A 183 7.99 7.07 11.58
C ARG A 183 7.81 8.03 12.76
N ALA A 184 6.69 8.74 12.86
CA ALA A 184 6.42 9.64 13.99
C ALA A 184 6.38 8.89 15.33
N PHE A 185 5.82 7.68 15.36
CA PHE A 185 5.79 6.85 16.56
C PHE A 185 7.14 6.18 16.89
N LEU A 186 7.97 5.91 15.87
CA LEU A 186 9.33 5.38 16.07
C LEU A 186 10.35 6.46 16.46
N GLU A 187 10.06 7.73 16.18
CA GLU A 187 10.91 8.90 16.49
C GLU A 187 10.16 9.93 17.35
N PRO A 188 9.66 9.57 18.55
CA PRO A 188 8.77 10.42 19.35
C PRO A 188 9.39 11.77 19.72
N ASP A 189 10.71 11.81 19.93
CA ASP A 189 11.45 13.03 20.28
C ASP A 189 11.41 14.10 19.18
N LYS A 190 11.13 13.71 17.92
CA LYS A 190 11.09 14.62 16.78
C LYS A 190 9.75 15.29 16.56
N GLN A 191 8.69 14.85 17.26
CA GLN A 191 7.34 15.41 17.14
C GLN A 191 6.87 15.53 15.68
N LEU A 192 7.14 14.49 14.88
CA LEU A 192 6.75 14.48 13.48
C LEU A 192 5.21 14.44 13.36
N PRO A 193 4.63 15.07 12.33
CA PRO A 193 3.19 14.96 12.08
C PRO A 193 2.85 13.52 11.67
N TYR A 194 1.60 13.12 11.93
CA TYR A 194 1.06 11.80 11.60
C TYR A 194 -0.43 11.91 11.25
N PHE A 195 -0.94 10.96 10.47
CA PHE A 195 -2.36 10.78 10.23
C PHE A 195 -3.01 10.13 11.45
N ASP A 196 -4.16 10.66 11.85
CA ASP A 196 -4.96 10.03 12.90
C ASP A 196 -5.49 8.66 12.46
N LEU A 197 -5.99 7.89 13.43
CA LEU A 197 -6.61 6.60 13.15
C LEU A 197 -7.81 6.74 12.19
N ASP A 198 -8.56 7.84 12.25
CA ASP A 198 -9.74 8.03 11.41
C ASP A 198 -9.40 8.18 9.91
N ALA A 199 -8.33 8.90 9.57
CA ALA A 199 -7.82 8.98 8.20
C ALA A 199 -7.36 7.61 7.66
N ARG A 200 -6.75 6.79 8.52
CA ARG A 200 -6.33 5.43 8.14
C ARG A 200 -7.51 4.49 7.96
N LEU A 201 -8.52 4.57 8.84
CA LEU A 201 -9.76 3.81 8.69
C LEU A 201 -10.54 4.25 7.45
N ASP A 202 -10.50 5.53 7.06
CA ASP A 202 -11.13 6.00 5.82
C ASP A 202 -10.51 5.33 4.57
N TYR A 203 -9.21 5.01 4.58
CA TYR A 203 -8.61 4.22 3.51
C TYR A 203 -9.26 2.83 3.40
N PHE A 204 -9.33 2.08 4.50
CA PHE A 204 -9.96 0.76 4.48
C PHE A 204 -11.44 0.84 4.14
N LYS A 205 -12.19 1.77 4.76
CA LYS A 205 -13.61 1.96 4.48
C LYS A 205 -13.86 2.18 2.99
N TYR A 206 -13.16 3.11 2.34
CA TYR A 206 -13.56 3.59 1.03
C TYR A 206 -12.65 3.14 -0.12
N CYS A 207 -11.35 2.92 0.11
CA CYS A 207 -10.45 2.40 -0.94
C CYS A 207 -10.41 0.87 -0.99
N VAL A 208 -10.88 0.19 0.05
CA VAL A 208 -11.06 -1.26 0.11
C VAL A 208 -12.48 -1.56 0.60
N PRO A 209 -13.54 -1.16 -0.13
CA PRO A 209 -14.90 -1.19 0.42
C PRO A 209 -15.41 -2.61 0.64
N ASP A 210 -16.24 -2.81 1.68
CA ASP A 210 -16.92 -4.07 1.96
C ASP A 210 -18.35 -3.81 2.40
N CYS A 211 -19.30 -4.64 1.93
CA CYS A 211 -20.72 -4.45 2.18
C CYS A 211 -21.11 -4.40 3.67
N MET A 212 -20.31 -5.02 4.56
CA MET A 212 -20.58 -5.06 6.00
C MET A 212 -19.98 -3.89 6.78
N CYS A 213 -19.05 -3.13 6.19
CA CYS A 213 -18.33 -2.06 6.88
C CYS A 213 -19.26 -0.98 7.46
N ARG A 214 -20.38 -0.70 6.79
CA ARG A 214 -21.39 0.26 7.25
C ARG A 214 -22.19 -0.14 8.48
N SER A 215 -22.17 -1.42 8.82
CA SER A 215 -23.10 -1.97 9.82
C SER A 215 -22.52 -1.99 11.23
N TYR A 216 -21.28 -1.50 11.42
CA TYR A 216 -20.60 -1.61 12.70
C TYR A 216 -20.88 -0.39 13.58
N ALA A 217 -21.68 -0.61 14.63
CA ALA A 217 -22.09 0.46 15.53
C ALA A 217 -20.87 1.13 16.20
N GLY A 218 -20.84 2.47 16.17
CA GLY A 218 -19.71 3.28 16.67
C GLY A 218 -18.59 3.51 15.66
N MET A 219 -18.78 3.10 14.40
CA MET A 219 -17.92 3.48 13.28
C MET A 219 -18.78 4.10 12.18
N GLU A 220 -18.54 5.38 11.89
CA GLU A 220 -19.29 6.08 10.84
C GLU A 220 -18.74 5.77 9.45
N VAL A 221 -19.64 5.45 8.52
CA VAL A 221 -19.37 5.24 7.10
C VAL A 221 -20.47 5.95 6.30
N LEU A 222 -20.08 6.93 5.48
CA LEU A 222 -20.99 7.84 4.79
C LEU A 222 -21.57 7.21 3.50
N PRO A 223 -22.80 7.62 3.09
CA PRO A 223 -23.50 7.32 1.81
C PRO A 223 -22.78 7.74 0.50
N VAL A 224 -21.43 7.71 0.43
CA VAL A 224 -20.63 8.30 -0.66
C VAL A 224 -19.68 7.30 -1.34
N GLY A 225 -19.14 7.70 -2.50
CA GLY A 225 -18.15 6.94 -3.27
C GLY A 225 -18.60 5.50 -3.54
N PRO A 226 -17.80 4.48 -3.18
CA PRO A 226 -18.10 3.07 -3.47
C PRO A 226 -19.41 2.60 -2.84
N TYR A 227 -19.88 3.30 -1.81
CA TYR A 227 -21.09 2.94 -1.11
C TYR A 227 -22.30 3.82 -1.46
N ALA A 228 -22.20 4.67 -2.50
CA ALA A 228 -23.37 5.37 -3.04
C ALA A 228 -24.38 4.38 -3.66
N ASP A 229 -23.89 3.25 -4.17
CA ASP A 229 -24.69 2.20 -4.82
C ASP A 229 -24.36 0.82 -4.22
N ARG A 230 -25.27 0.31 -3.38
CA ARG A 230 -25.02 -0.91 -2.58
C ARG A 230 -24.96 -2.17 -3.43
N GLU A 231 -25.68 -2.22 -4.55
CA GLU A 231 -25.77 -3.43 -5.38
C GLU A 231 -24.44 -3.75 -6.08
N LYS A 232 -23.57 -2.75 -6.20
CA LYS A 232 -22.22 -2.86 -6.79
C LYS A 232 -21.16 -3.32 -5.80
N LEU A 233 -21.45 -3.32 -4.50
CA LEU A 233 -20.54 -3.83 -3.48
C LEU A 233 -20.69 -5.34 -3.35
N GLN A 234 -19.96 -6.07 -4.18
CA GLN A 234 -19.98 -7.54 -4.21
C GLN A 234 -18.66 -8.18 -3.78
N GLU A 235 -17.60 -7.39 -3.59
CA GLU A 235 -16.26 -7.90 -3.29
C GLU A 235 -16.01 -7.95 -1.78
N GLU A 236 -15.58 -9.10 -1.28
CA GLU A 236 -15.20 -9.35 0.13
C GLU A 236 -13.72 -9.00 0.37
N ASP A 237 -13.25 -7.92 -0.25
CA ASP A 237 -11.83 -7.55 -0.27
C ASP A 237 -11.29 -7.26 1.13
N GLN A 238 -12.09 -6.67 2.03
CA GLN A 238 -11.65 -6.44 3.41
C GLN A 238 -11.47 -7.75 4.18
N VAL A 239 -12.36 -8.72 3.99
CA VAL A 239 -12.27 -10.03 4.65
C VAL A 239 -11.01 -10.76 4.19
N ALA A 240 -10.79 -10.81 2.87
CA ALA A 240 -9.59 -11.41 2.30
C ALA A 240 -8.32 -10.70 2.79
N LEU A 241 -8.31 -9.36 2.79
CA LEU A 241 -7.17 -8.56 3.22
C LEU A 241 -6.88 -8.75 4.72
N GLN A 242 -7.92 -8.80 5.56
CA GLN A 242 -7.76 -9.11 6.98
C GLN A 242 -7.17 -10.49 7.20
N HIS A 243 -7.66 -11.51 6.47
CA HIS A 243 -7.10 -12.86 6.54
C HIS A 243 -5.63 -12.86 6.12
N ILE A 244 -5.30 -12.27 4.96
CA ILE A 244 -3.92 -12.16 4.47
C ILE A 244 -3.04 -11.53 5.55
N LEU A 245 -3.44 -10.42 6.15
CA LEU A 245 -2.62 -9.68 7.11
C LEU A 245 -2.47 -10.36 8.47
N THR A 246 -3.25 -11.40 8.77
CA THR A 246 -3.26 -12.05 10.09
C THR A 246 -2.96 -13.55 10.05
N CYS A 247 -3.00 -14.20 8.88
CA CYS A 247 -2.80 -15.62 8.73
C CYS A 247 -1.36 -16.06 9.11
N ARG A 248 -1.19 -17.35 9.38
CA ARG A 248 0.11 -17.94 9.74
C ARG A 248 1.13 -17.79 8.61
N ARG A 249 0.71 -17.92 7.35
CA ARG A 249 1.61 -17.81 6.20
C ARG A 249 2.22 -16.41 6.09
N TRP A 250 1.41 -15.37 6.32
CA TRP A 250 1.88 -13.99 6.35
C TRP A 250 2.91 -13.74 7.45
N ARG A 251 2.61 -14.19 8.68
CA ARG A 251 3.55 -14.07 9.82
C ARG A 251 4.86 -14.79 9.55
N ARG A 252 4.83 -16.01 9.02
CA ARG A 252 6.05 -16.78 8.64
C ARG A 252 6.84 -16.09 7.53
N MET A 253 6.18 -15.57 6.52
CA MET A 253 6.83 -14.87 5.41
C MET A 253 7.61 -13.65 5.92
N TRP A 254 7.00 -12.84 6.78
CA TRP A 254 7.67 -11.71 7.41
C TRP A 254 8.76 -12.13 8.38
N ALA A 255 8.56 -13.19 9.15
CA ALA A 255 9.58 -13.76 10.02
C ALA A 255 10.85 -14.09 9.24
N TYR A 256 10.72 -14.89 8.19
CA TYR A 256 11.82 -15.24 7.31
C TYR A 256 12.46 -14.00 6.67
N GLY A 257 11.66 -13.01 6.26
CA GLY A 257 12.15 -11.75 5.73
C GLY A 257 13.00 -10.94 6.73
N MET A 258 12.60 -10.91 8.00
CA MET A 258 13.31 -10.22 9.08
C MET A 258 14.64 -10.91 9.42
N GLU A 259 14.68 -12.25 9.43
CA GLU A 259 15.89 -13.06 9.67
C GLU A 259 17.02 -12.78 8.70
N LYS A 260 16.70 -12.35 7.47
CA LYS A 260 17.70 -11.97 6.46
C LYS A 260 18.62 -10.82 6.91
N ILE A 261 18.16 -9.98 7.84
CA ILE A 261 18.86 -8.77 8.29
C ILE A 261 19.41 -8.94 9.70
N GLY A 262 18.70 -9.65 10.58
CA GLY A 262 19.17 -9.96 11.92
C GLY A 262 18.12 -10.66 12.75
N ASP A 263 18.45 -10.90 14.02
CA ASP A 263 17.61 -11.70 14.91
C ASP A 263 16.25 -11.05 15.18
N HIS A 264 15.27 -11.87 15.54
CA HIS A 264 13.97 -11.42 16.02
C HIS A 264 14.07 -10.68 17.36
N PHE A 265 12.97 -10.08 17.81
CA PHE A 265 12.84 -9.66 19.21
C PHE A 265 12.63 -10.84 20.18
N LEU A 266 12.45 -12.04 19.63
CA LEU A 266 12.32 -13.30 20.33
C LEU A 266 13.62 -14.10 20.22
N GLY A 267 13.97 -14.85 21.26
CA GLY A 267 14.97 -15.92 21.14
C GLY A 267 14.45 -17.07 20.29
N ASP A 268 15.33 -17.99 19.87
CA ASP A 268 15.07 -19.10 18.93
C ASP A 268 13.85 -19.99 19.24
N SER A 269 13.23 -19.89 20.42
CA SER A 269 12.12 -20.74 20.87
C SER A 269 10.71 -20.25 20.53
N ALA A 270 10.52 -19.06 19.97
CA ALA A 270 9.18 -18.46 19.86
C ALA A 270 8.37 -18.85 18.61
N TRP A 271 8.95 -19.67 17.73
CA TRP A 271 8.23 -20.26 16.59
C TRP A 271 7.72 -21.66 16.90
N SER A 272 7.53 -22.04 18.18
CA SER A 272 6.76 -23.26 18.49
C SER A 272 5.35 -23.10 17.94
N TYR A 273 5.14 -23.74 16.79
CA TYR A 273 4.06 -23.58 15.82
C TYR A 273 2.63 -23.84 16.32
N GLU A 274 2.41 -23.97 17.63
CA GLU A 274 1.17 -24.49 18.20
C GLU A 274 0.29 -23.49 18.95
N ASP A 275 0.80 -22.31 19.37
CA ASP A 275 0.00 -21.50 20.29
C ASP A 275 -0.95 -20.50 19.60
N ARG A 276 -2.20 -20.54 20.05
CA ARG A 276 -3.29 -19.69 19.59
C ARG A 276 -3.05 -18.26 20.09
N GLY A 277 -3.05 -17.31 19.16
CA GLY A 277 -3.83 -16.07 19.29
C GLY A 277 -3.45 -14.97 20.30
N GLU A 278 -2.65 -15.17 21.35
CA GLU A 278 -2.66 -14.17 22.46
C GLU A 278 -1.35 -13.44 22.79
N ASP A 279 -0.16 -13.89 22.40
CA ASP A 279 1.07 -13.19 22.83
C ASP A 279 2.13 -13.05 21.72
N GLU A 280 1.75 -12.55 20.52
CA GLU A 280 2.81 -11.93 19.69
C GLU A 280 3.35 -10.73 20.48
N PRO A 281 4.64 -10.69 20.84
CA PRO A 281 5.18 -9.57 21.59
C PRO A 281 4.93 -8.30 20.80
N TRP A 282 4.35 -7.29 21.44
CA TRP A 282 3.97 -6.05 20.76
C TRP A 282 5.12 -5.41 19.94
N ARG A 283 6.38 -5.63 20.33
CA ARG A 283 7.56 -5.19 19.57
C ARG A 283 7.73 -5.93 18.26
N GLN A 284 7.50 -7.24 18.24
CA GLN A 284 7.57 -8.05 17.03
C GLN A 284 6.47 -7.64 16.04
N LYS A 285 5.23 -7.51 16.54
CA LYS A 285 4.11 -7.01 15.74
C LYS A 285 4.38 -5.60 15.21
N LEU A 286 4.85 -4.69 16.07
CA LEU A 286 5.21 -3.33 15.67
C LEU A 286 6.33 -3.32 14.63
N TYR A 287 7.30 -4.23 14.73
CA TYR A 287 8.39 -4.32 13.77
C TYR A 287 7.90 -4.79 12.41
N GLN A 288 7.06 -5.82 12.35
CA GLN A 288 6.40 -6.24 11.12
C GLN A 288 5.60 -5.09 10.50
N ASN A 289 4.74 -4.43 11.28
CA ASN A 289 3.93 -3.29 10.82
C ASN A 289 4.80 -2.14 10.33
N ALA A 290 5.92 -1.85 11.00
CA ALA A 290 6.85 -0.80 10.61
C ALA A 290 7.54 -1.09 9.27
N LEU A 291 7.88 -2.36 9.02
CA LEU A 291 8.49 -2.80 7.77
C LEU A 291 7.49 -2.84 6.62
N GLN A 292 6.28 -3.35 6.87
CA GLN A 292 5.19 -3.37 5.88
C GLN A 292 4.82 -1.96 5.43
N THR A 293 4.82 -1.00 6.36
CA THR A 293 4.50 0.41 6.07
C THR A 293 5.62 1.18 5.35
N GLN A 294 6.71 0.52 4.98
CA GLN A 294 7.69 1.08 4.05
C GLN A 294 7.23 1.01 2.58
N GLY A 295 6.03 0.47 2.31
CA GLY A 295 5.45 0.41 0.97
C GLY A 295 6.22 -0.54 0.07
N LEU A 296 6.50 -0.12 -1.17
CA LEU A 296 7.13 -1.00 -2.17
C LEU A 296 8.55 -1.38 -1.75
N GLU A 297 9.27 -0.46 -1.10
CA GLU A 297 10.60 -0.73 -0.56
C GLU A 297 10.55 -1.82 0.52
N GLY A 298 9.49 -1.80 1.35
CA GLY A 298 9.16 -2.77 2.39
C GLY A 298 9.15 -4.22 1.90
N MET A 299 8.49 -4.42 0.76
CA MET A 299 8.22 -5.76 0.21
C MET A 299 9.49 -6.47 -0.28
N GLN A 300 10.63 -5.77 -0.39
CA GLN A 300 11.92 -6.38 -0.72
C GLN A 300 12.31 -7.46 0.30
N LEU A 301 12.00 -7.27 1.59
CA LEU A 301 12.36 -8.25 2.63
C LEU A 301 11.73 -9.62 2.39
N VAL A 302 10.49 -9.64 1.90
CA VAL A 302 9.72 -10.87 1.74
C VAL A 302 9.81 -11.46 0.34
N THR A 303 10.35 -10.73 -0.63
CA THR A 303 10.43 -11.15 -2.04
C THR A 303 11.85 -11.38 -2.55
N LEU A 304 12.82 -10.58 -2.10
CA LEU A 304 14.19 -10.66 -2.59
C LEU A 304 15.05 -11.58 -1.72
N PRO A 305 16.02 -12.29 -2.31
CA PRO A 305 17.08 -12.92 -1.53
C PRO A 305 17.96 -11.85 -0.88
N SER A 306 18.58 -12.19 0.24
CA SER A 306 19.34 -11.26 1.07
C SER A 306 20.31 -10.42 0.23
N GLU A 307 21.10 -11.03 -0.64
CA GLU A 307 22.17 -10.41 -1.44
C GLU A 307 21.67 -9.30 -2.39
N ARG A 308 20.38 -9.31 -2.74
CA ARG A 308 19.76 -8.32 -3.64
C ARG A 308 19.09 -7.17 -2.90
N ILE A 309 18.97 -7.24 -1.58
CA ILE A 309 18.42 -6.17 -0.75
C ILE A 309 19.47 -5.06 -0.64
N SER A 310 19.11 -3.84 -1.03
CA SER A 310 20.03 -2.70 -1.05
C SER A 310 20.60 -2.41 0.34
N LYS A 311 21.87 -2.02 0.39
CA LYS A 311 22.58 -1.73 1.64
C LYS A 311 21.85 -0.65 2.47
N ASP A 312 21.45 0.43 1.82
CA ASP A 312 20.74 1.54 2.45
C ASP A 312 19.44 1.09 3.12
N TYR A 313 18.70 0.19 2.45
CA TYR A 313 17.48 -0.34 3.02
C TYR A 313 17.75 -1.31 4.18
N ARG A 314 18.80 -2.13 4.12
CA ARG A 314 19.22 -2.94 5.27
C ARG A 314 19.55 -2.09 6.49
N GLU A 315 20.28 -0.99 6.30
CA GLU A 315 20.60 -0.03 7.37
C GLU A 315 19.33 0.61 7.95
N LYS A 316 18.36 0.95 7.09
CA LYS A 316 17.04 1.45 7.51
C LYS A 316 16.30 0.44 8.39
N VAL A 317 16.29 -0.83 8.01
CA VAL A 317 15.65 -1.93 8.76
C VAL A 317 16.29 -2.10 10.14
N ILE A 318 17.63 -2.11 10.21
CA ILE A 318 18.38 -2.15 11.48
C ILE A 318 18.02 -0.96 12.37
N LYS A 319 17.95 0.23 11.78
CA LYS A 319 17.58 1.46 12.51
C LYS A 319 16.15 1.36 13.08
N ILE A 320 15.19 0.89 12.30
CA ILE A 320 13.80 0.67 12.76
C ILE A 320 13.78 -0.29 13.95
N ARG A 321 14.51 -1.40 13.87
CA ARG A 321 14.63 -2.36 14.97
C ARG A 321 15.18 -1.70 16.25
N GLN A 322 16.26 -0.94 16.14
CA GLN A 322 16.85 -0.21 17.27
C GLN A 322 15.88 0.80 17.89
N GLN A 323 15.09 1.50 17.06
CA GLN A 323 14.06 2.43 17.52
C GLN A 323 12.97 1.71 18.31
N ILE A 324 12.50 0.56 17.83
CA ILE A 324 11.49 -0.24 18.55
C ILE A 324 12.05 -0.79 19.86
N GLN A 325 13.33 -1.19 19.88
CA GLN A 325 13.99 -1.68 21.07
C GLN A 325 14.09 -0.60 22.17
N SER A 326 14.25 0.67 21.78
CA SER A 326 14.35 1.79 22.73
C SER A 326 12.99 2.22 23.31
N LEU A 327 11.87 1.79 22.70
CA LEU A 327 10.53 2.04 23.21
C LEU A 327 10.30 1.27 24.52
N ARG A 328 9.88 2.01 25.56
CA ARG A 328 9.68 1.46 26.92
C ARG A 328 8.37 0.71 27.10
N ARG A 329 7.34 1.08 26.33
CA ARG A 329 5.97 0.56 26.46
C ARG A 329 5.32 0.43 25.08
N PRO A 330 4.25 -0.37 24.94
CA PRO A 330 3.43 -0.41 23.73
C PRO A 330 2.94 0.98 23.33
N LEU A 331 2.69 1.15 22.04
CA LEU A 331 2.14 2.39 21.50
C LEU A 331 0.68 2.57 21.94
N PRO A 332 0.19 3.81 22.04
CA PRO A 332 -1.20 4.09 22.38
C PRO A 332 -2.18 3.36 21.45
N SER A 333 -3.35 3.02 21.98
CA SER A 333 -4.44 2.39 21.24
C SER A 333 -5.77 3.02 21.65
N ARG A 334 -6.73 2.99 20.73
CA ARG A 334 -8.09 3.53 20.89
C ARG A 334 -9.11 2.43 20.62
N ASN A 335 -10.12 2.32 21.48
CA ASN A 335 -11.19 1.35 21.28
C ASN A 335 -12.18 1.86 20.24
N ILE A 336 -12.53 1.03 19.27
CA ILE A 336 -13.42 1.40 18.17
C ILE A 336 -14.69 0.54 18.18
N GLY A 337 -15.81 1.22 17.93
CA GLY A 337 -17.14 0.65 17.93
C GLY A 337 -17.72 0.41 19.32
N THR A 338 -19.00 0.08 19.37
CA THR A 338 -19.76 -0.08 20.62
C THR A 338 -19.84 -1.52 21.08
N ARG A 339 -19.74 -2.50 20.17
CA ARG A 339 -19.92 -3.94 20.48
C ARG A 339 -18.60 -4.65 20.78
N LEU A 340 -17.69 -4.74 19.81
CA LEU A 340 -16.42 -5.43 20.02
C LEU A 340 -15.43 -4.58 20.82
N GLN A 341 -15.61 -3.24 20.83
CA GLN A 341 -14.67 -2.28 21.42
C GLN A 341 -13.21 -2.61 21.06
N ALA A 342 -12.98 -2.98 19.80
CA ALA A 342 -11.69 -3.48 19.34
C ALA A 342 -10.60 -2.44 19.61
N SER A 343 -9.54 -2.85 20.30
CA SER A 343 -8.39 -1.96 20.56
C SER A 343 -7.56 -1.85 19.29
N VAL A 344 -7.48 -0.64 18.72
CA VAL A 344 -6.75 -0.35 17.48
C VAL A 344 -5.61 0.61 17.79
N SER A 345 -4.40 0.30 17.32
CA SER A 345 -3.24 1.14 17.57
C SER A 345 -3.38 2.52 16.92
N GLU A 346 -2.88 3.56 17.61
CA GLU A 346 -2.72 4.89 17.05
C GLU A 346 -1.62 4.93 15.96
N ALA A 347 -0.69 3.97 15.98
CA ALA A 347 0.25 3.76 14.89
C ALA A 347 -0.36 2.86 13.80
N PRO A 348 0.15 2.93 12.55
CA PRO A 348 -0.28 2.03 11.47
C PRO A 348 -0.20 0.54 11.86
N ASP A 349 -1.35 -0.13 11.82
CA ASP A 349 -1.57 -1.54 12.09
C ASP A 349 -2.65 -2.07 11.11
N PRO A 350 -2.27 -2.26 9.83
CA PRO A 350 -3.24 -2.51 8.76
C PRO A 350 -4.08 -3.76 9.00
N GLY A 351 -3.55 -4.78 9.68
CA GLY A 351 -4.33 -5.99 10.01
C GLY A 351 -5.46 -5.70 10.99
N GLN A 352 -5.20 -4.91 12.03
CA GLN A 352 -6.20 -4.54 13.03
C GLN A 352 -7.22 -3.50 12.48
N GLU A 353 -6.76 -2.61 11.61
CA GLU A 353 -7.62 -1.64 10.92
C GLU A 353 -8.57 -2.29 9.93
N ALA A 354 -8.08 -3.25 9.11
CA ALA A 354 -8.94 -4.06 8.26
C ALA A 354 -9.95 -4.86 9.10
N TYR A 355 -9.49 -5.46 10.21
CA TYR A 355 -10.34 -6.23 11.12
C TYR A 355 -11.49 -5.41 11.71
N VAL A 356 -11.23 -4.19 12.19
CA VAL A 356 -12.30 -3.39 12.77
C VAL A 356 -13.32 -2.94 11.71
N CYS A 357 -12.90 -2.74 10.47
CA CYS A 357 -13.79 -2.43 9.37
C CYS A 357 -14.74 -3.58 9.02
N MET A 358 -14.35 -4.84 9.27
CA MET A 358 -15.20 -6.03 9.06
C MET A 358 -15.92 -6.52 10.34
N ALA A 359 -15.82 -5.78 11.45
CA ALA A 359 -16.32 -6.20 12.76
C ALA A 359 -17.82 -6.61 12.78
N SER A 360 -18.62 -6.13 11.83
CA SER A 360 -20.03 -6.52 11.69
C SER A 360 -20.26 -7.98 11.31
N TYR A 361 -19.29 -8.67 10.71
CA TYR A 361 -19.39 -10.12 10.44
C TYR A 361 -19.39 -10.95 11.72
N TRP A 362 -18.89 -10.40 12.83
CA TRP A 362 -18.82 -11.06 14.12
C TRP A 362 -19.89 -10.50 15.04
N PRO A 363 -21.11 -11.07 15.02
CA PRO A 363 -22.11 -10.74 16.02
C PRO A 363 -21.59 -11.28 17.36
N GLY A 364 -20.83 -10.46 18.09
CA GLY A 364 -20.26 -10.83 19.39
C GLY A 364 -21.30 -11.53 20.28
N VAL A 365 -20.93 -12.67 20.86
CA VAL A 365 -21.79 -13.55 21.65
C VAL A 365 -22.64 -12.78 22.66
#